data_AF-A0A833GAB7-F1
#
_entry.id   AF-A0A833GAB7-F1
#
_cell.length_a   1.000
_cell.length_b   1.000
_cell.length_c   1.000
_cell.angle_alpha   90.00
_cell.angle_beta   90.00
_cell.angle_gamma   90.00
#
_symmetry.space_group_name_H-M   'P 1'
#
loop_
_entity.id
_entity.type
_entity.pdbx_description
1 polymer ?
#
loop_
_entity_poly.entity_id
_entity_poly.type
_entity_poly.pdbx_seq_one_letter_code
_entity_poly.pdbx_strand_id
1 'polypeptide(L)' 'MNFAKLERTWIVAEIGVNHEGNEQVAHELIEKAAATGADAVKFQTHIAEHYISTVQPERLAAVRGRALPLEAFRRLAQT' A
#
# COMPACT_ATOMS: atom_id res chain seq x y z
N MET A 1 -17.28 3.06 -10.76
CA MET A 1 -16.92 1.64 -10.99
C MET A 1 -18.09 0.77 -10.54
N ASN A 2 -18.53 -0.19 -11.35
CA ASN A 2 -19.56 -1.17 -10.95
C ASN A 2 -19.01 -2.58 -11.18
N PHE A 3 -18.64 -3.26 -10.09
CA PHE A 3 -18.04 -4.59 -10.14
C PHE A 3 -18.96 -5.67 -10.72
N ALA A 4 -20.29 -5.47 -10.67
CA ALA A 4 -21.26 -6.43 -11.22
C ALA A 4 -21.35 -6.39 -12.76
N LYS A 5 -20.73 -5.39 -13.40
CA LYS A 5 -20.73 -5.22 -14.86
C LYS A 5 -19.35 -5.47 -15.50
N LEU A 6 -18.47 -6.18 -14.82
CA LEU A 6 -17.15 -6.47 -15.34
C LEU A 6 -17.18 -7.68 -16.26
N GLU A 7 -16.60 -7.53 -17.45
CA GLU A 7 -16.49 -8.59 -18.46
C GLU A 7 -15.40 -9.62 -18.12
N ARG A 8 -14.53 -9.31 -17.16
CA ARG A 8 -13.47 -10.19 -16.66
C ARG A 8 -13.17 -9.94 -15.20
N THR A 9 -12.47 -10.88 -14.57
CA THR A 9 -11.95 -10.71 -13.21
C THR A 9 -11.12 -9.42 -13.10
N TRP A 10 -11.44 -8.61 -12.08
CA TRP A 10 -10.65 -7.44 -11.70
C TRP A 10 -9.51 -7.85 -10.79
N ILE A 11 -8.28 -7.59 -11.21
CA ILE A 11 -7.07 -7.98 -10.51
C ILE A 11 -6.53 -6.80 -9.73
N VAL A 12 -6.43 -6.94 -8.41
CA VAL A 12 -5.82 -5.94 -7.53
C VAL A 12 -4.47 -6.45 -7.05
N ALA A 13 -3.39 -5.74 -7.40
CA ALA A 13 -2.07 -6.02 -6.88
C ALA A 13 -1.94 -5.50 -5.44
N GLU A 14 -1.72 -6.41 -4.48
CA GLU A 14 -1.48 -6.04 -3.08
C GLU A 14 -0.05 -5.54 -2.90
N ILE A 15 0.13 -4.22 -2.89
CA ILE A 15 1.40 -3.60 -2.48
C ILE A 15 1.54 -3.68 -0.95
N GLY A 16 0.43 -3.48 -0.22
CA GLY A 16 0.40 -3.58 1.23
C GLY A 16 1.39 -2.61 1.88
N VAL A 17 2.40 -3.16 2.56
CA VAL A 17 3.51 -2.43 3.19
C VAL A 17 4.88 -2.73 2.55
N ASN A 18 4.91 -3.38 1.39
CA ASN A 18 6.15 -3.82 0.72
C ASN A 18 7.03 -2.66 0.23
N HIS A 19 6.53 -1.43 0.31
CA HIS A 19 7.30 -0.20 0.08
C HIS A 19 8.22 0.15 1.27
N GLU A 20 8.10 -0.52 2.42
CA GLU A 20 8.97 -0.36 3.60
C GLU A 20 9.12 1.12 4.03
N GLY A 21 8.03 1.89 3.97
CA GLY A 21 8.03 3.32 4.32
C GLY A 21 8.70 4.25 3.29
N ASN A 22 9.09 3.76 2.11
CA ASN A 22 9.72 4.52 1.05
C ASN A 22 8.75 4.80 -0.11
N GLU A 23 8.44 6.08 -0.35
CA GLU A 23 7.51 6.51 -1.40
C GLU A 23 8.02 6.20 -2.82
N GLN A 24 9.32 6.28 -3.06
CA GLN A 24 9.90 5.93 -4.36
C GLN A 24 9.73 4.44 -4.66
N VAL A 25 9.93 3.58 -3.65
CA VAL A 25 9.69 2.13 -3.80
C VAL A 25 8.20 1.87 -4.05
N ALA A 26 7.29 2.61 -3.39
CA ALA A 26 5.86 2.51 -3.67
C ALA A 26 5.53 2.85 -5.14
N HIS A 27 6.14 3.90 -5.70
CA HIS A 27 5.99 4.27 -7.11
C HIS A 27 6.47 3.15 -8.05
N GLU A 28 7.66 2.59 -7.82
CA GLU A 28 8.19 1.48 -8.62
C GLU A 28 7.28 0.23 -8.56
N LEU A 29 6.65 -0.03 -7.40
CA LEU A 29 5.70 -1.13 -7.26
C LEU A 29 4.41 -0.89 -8.03
N ILE A 30 3.94 0.36 -8.12
CA ILE A 30 2.80 0.75 -8.97
C ILE A 30 3.13 0.50 -10.44
N GLU A 31 4.29 0.95 -10.91
CA GLU A 31 4.74 0.73 -12.30
C GLU A 31 4.84 -0.76 -12.64
N LYS A 32 5.40 -1.57 -11.74
CA LYS A 32 5.48 -3.04 -11.91
C LYS A 32 4.10 -3.69 -11.93
N ALA A 33 3.17 -3.25 -11.08
CA ALA A 33 1.81 -3.76 -11.09
C ALA A 33 1.10 -3.42 -12.42
N ALA A 34 1.24 -2.18 -12.90
CA ALA A 34 0.70 -1.77 -14.19
C ALA A 34 1.29 -2.59 -15.35
N ALA A 35 2.61 -2.80 -15.36
CA ALA A 35 3.31 -3.58 -16.38
C ALA A 35 2.89 -5.07 -16.44
N THR A 36 2.36 -5.62 -15.35
CA THR A 36 1.85 -7.01 -15.31
C THR A 36 0.36 -7.10 -15.65
N GLY A 37 -0.31 -5.98 -15.92
CA GLY A 37 -1.73 -5.94 -16.29
C GLY A 37 -2.69 -5.97 -15.10
N ALA A 38 -2.23 -5.63 -13.89
CA ALA A 38 -3.13 -5.41 -12.77
C ALA A 38 -4.06 -4.22 -13.05
N ASP A 39 -5.31 -4.33 -12.62
CA ASP A 39 -6.32 -3.29 -12.84
C ASP A 39 -6.30 -2.20 -11.77
N ALA A 40 -5.79 -2.52 -10.59
CA ALA A 40 -5.59 -1.59 -9.49
C ALA A 40 -4.46 -2.07 -8.58
N VAL A 41 -3.98 -1.17 -7.73
CA VAL A 41 -3.10 -1.48 -6.61
C VAL A 41 -3.82 -1.24 -5.29
N LYS A 42 -3.43 -1.95 -4.23
CA LYS A 42 -3.92 -1.72 -2.87
C LYS A 42 -2.77 -1.55 -1.89
N PHE A 43 -2.86 -0.49 -1.09
CA PHE A 43 -1.96 -0.21 0.02
C PHE A 43 -2.61 -0.56 1.36
N GLN A 44 -1.79 -0.78 2.38
CA GLN A 44 -2.26 -0.84 3.76
C GLN A 44 -1.88 0.46 4.47
N THR A 45 -2.85 1.09 5.12
CA THR A 45 -2.63 2.24 6.00
C THR A 45 -2.76 1.78 7.44
N HIS A 46 -1.87 2.25 8.31
CA HIS A 46 -1.91 1.91 9.73
C HIS A 46 -1.35 3.03 10.59
N ILE A 47 -1.93 3.15 11.78
CA ILE A 47 -1.33 3.90 12.89
C ILE A 47 -0.70 2.83 13.79
N ALA A 48 0.63 2.82 13.87
CA ALA A 48 1.38 1.74 14.50
C ALA A 48 0.95 1.53 15.97
N GLU A 49 0.66 2.62 16.67
CA GLU A 49 0.21 2.64 18.07
C GLU A 49 -1.19 2.04 18.28
N HIS A 50 -2.03 2.04 17.24
CA HIS A 50 -3.35 1.41 17.27
C HIS A 50 -3.31 -0.06 16.80
N TYR A 51 -2.20 -0.47 16.17
CA TYR A 51 -2.07 -1.79 15.56
C TYR A 51 -1.18 -2.74 16.38
N ILE A 52 -0.13 -2.23 17.02
CA ILE A 52 0.83 -3.02 17.79
C ILE A 52 0.83 -2.56 19.24
N SER A 53 0.80 -3.52 20.17
CA SER A 53 0.91 -3.23 21.60
C SER A 53 2.23 -2.54 21.94
N THR A 54 2.16 -1.51 22.78
CA THR A 54 3.32 -0.75 23.25
C THR A 54 4.30 -1.57 24.10
N VAL A 55 3.88 -2.74 24.59
CA VAL A 55 4.77 -3.68 25.32
C VAL A 55 5.75 -4.41 24.39
N GLN A 56 5.58 -4.30 23.06
CA GLN A 56 6.47 -4.86 22.05
C GLN A 56 7.21 -3.75 21.30
N PRO A 57 8.19 -3.07 21.92
CA PRO A 57 8.78 -1.84 21.40
C PRO A 57 9.49 -2.02 20.05
N GLU A 58 10.21 -3.14 19.86
CA GLU A 58 10.89 -3.45 18.60
C GLU A 58 9.89 -3.67 17.46
N ARG A 59 8.81 -4.41 17.72
CA ARG A 59 7.75 -4.65 16.73
C ARG A 59 7.02 -3.36 16.39
N LEU A 60 6.74 -2.53 17.38
CA LEU A 60 6.12 -1.22 17.19
C LEU A 60 7.00 -0.32 16.33
N ALA A 61 8.31 -0.26 16.61
CA ALA A 61 9.27 0.50 15.82
C ALA A 61 9.34 0.00 14.36
N ALA A 62 9.41 -1.31 14.15
CA ALA A 62 9.44 -1.91 12.82
C ALA A 62 8.17 -1.60 12.01
N VAL A 63 6.99 -1.73 12.62
CA VAL A 63 5.71 -1.41 11.95
C VAL A 63 5.60 0.09 11.67
N ARG A 64 6.05 0.94 12.59
CA ARG A 64 6.09 2.40 12.38
C ARG A 64 6.97 2.77 11.18
N GLY A 65 8.13 2.14 11.04
CA GLY A 65 9.06 2.38 9.93
C GLY A 65 8.47 2.07 8.54
N ARG A 66 7.43 1.23 8.48
CA ARG A 66 6.77 0.85 7.21
C ARG A 66 5.61 1.77 6.81
N ALA A 67 5.19 2.67 7.69
CA ALA A 67 4.09 3.59 7.40
C ALA A 67 4.54 4.71 6.46
N LEU A 68 3.66 5.11 5.56
CA LEU A 68 3.78 6.37 4.81
C LEU A 68 2.79 7.41 5.37
N PRO A 69 3.12 8.71 5.31
CA PRO A 69 2.17 9.75 5.66
C PRO A 69 1.00 9.78 4.66
N LEU A 70 -0.18 10.21 5.09
CA LEU A 70 -1.39 10.27 4.24
C LEU A 70 -1.16 11.05 2.94
N GLU A 71 -0.37 12.12 2.98
CA GLU A 71 -0.05 12.93 1.80
C GLU A 71 0.75 12.16 0.74
N ALA A 72 1.57 11.19 1.13
CA ALA A 72 2.28 10.33 0.18
C ALA A 72 1.29 9.48 -0.61
N PHE A 73 0.28 8.89 0.04
CA PHE A 73 -0.77 8.13 -0.67
C PHE A 73 -1.57 9.01 -1.63
N ARG A 74 -1.79 10.29 -1.32
CA ARG A 74 -2.45 11.22 -2.24
C ARG A 74 -1.62 11.50 -3.49
N ARG A 75 -0.28 11.63 -3.35
CA ARG A 75 0.63 11.78 -4.48
C ARG A 75 0.68 10.50 -5.32
N LEU A 76 0.81 9.34 -4.67
CA LEU A 76 0.82 8.04 -5.35
C LEU A 76 -0.49 7.75 -6.11
N ALA A 77 -1.63 8.28 -5.65
CA ALA A 77 -2.90 8.15 -6.36
C ALA A 77 -2.98 8.99 -7.67
N GLN A 78 -1.98 9.84 -7.94
CA GLN A 78 -1.88 10.67 -9.13
C GLN A 78 -0.83 10.16 -10.14
N THR A 79 -0.10 9.10 -9.78
CA THR A 79 0.83 8.37 -10.64
C THR A 79 0.08 7.48 -11.63
#